data_AF-A0AAP0WX96-F1
#
_entry.id   AF-A0AAP0WX96-F1
#
_cell.length_a   1.000
_cell.length_b   1.000
_cell.length_c   1.000
_cell.angle_alpha   90.00
_cell.angle_beta   90.00
_cell.angle_gamma   90.00
#
_symmetry.space_group_name_H-M   'P 1'
#
loop_
_entity.id
_entity.type
_entity.pdbx_description
1 polymer ?
#
loop_
_entity_poly.entity_id
_entity_poly.type
_entity_poly.pdbx_seq_one_letter_code
_entity_poly.pdbx_strand_id
1 'polypeptide(L)'
;MSHSSEEETDVSESELDDYKDKCYSQLKNKRLKVKMTDTIFRCPYCPGKKKQDYLYKDLLQHASGIGRGSQSRSTKEKARHLALVKYMERYLASKGPSQPTPKTGPPKGNDTNGLFVWPWVGIVRNITVEWKDGRYVGESGTRLRDDLATQGFNPVRVHPLWSYRGHSGCAIVEFNRDWPGFTNAIMFEKAFEADHRGKRDWETCKAPWREVVWLGCAG
;
A
#
# COMPACT_ATOMS: atom_id res chain seq x y z
N MET A 1 -0.50 -52.31 -10.11
CA MET A 1 0.62 -51.67 -9.42
C MET A 1 1.69 -51.39 -10.47
N SER A 2 1.97 -50.12 -10.76
CA SER A 2 3.11 -49.72 -11.60
C SER A 2 3.93 -48.73 -10.79
N HIS A 3 5.04 -49.23 -10.26
CA HIS A 3 6.09 -48.44 -9.64
C HIS A 3 6.81 -47.68 -10.76
N SER A 4 6.59 -46.36 -10.83
CA SER A 4 7.50 -45.46 -11.54
C SER A 4 8.37 -44.81 -10.48
N SER A 5 9.48 -45.48 -10.15
CA SER A 5 10.56 -44.93 -9.34
C SER A 5 11.30 -43.91 -10.20
N GLU A 6 10.81 -42.68 -10.21
CA GLU A 6 11.61 -41.55 -10.69
C GLU A 6 12.79 -41.41 -9.74
N GLU A 7 13.98 -41.59 -10.30
CA GLU A 7 15.25 -41.57 -9.60
C GLU A 7 15.43 -40.20 -8.91
N GLU A 8 15.51 -40.22 -7.58
CA GLU A 8 15.85 -39.06 -6.75
C GLU A 8 17.32 -38.69 -7.05
N THR A 9 17.52 -37.92 -8.11
CA THR A 9 18.83 -37.34 -8.42
C THR A 9 19.18 -36.40 -7.28
N ASP A 10 20.31 -36.63 -6.60
CA ASP A 10 20.82 -35.80 -5.51
C ASP A 10 21.17 -34.41 -6.06
N VAL A 11 20.17 -33.52 -6.07
CA VAL A 11 20.33 -32.13 -6.53
C VAL A 11 21.17 -31.41 -5.49
N SER A 12 22.36 -30.97 -5.90
CA SER A 12 23.28 -30.23 -5.04
C SER A 12 22.60 -28.97 -4.46
N GLU A 13 22.99 -28.56 -3.25
CA GLU A 13 22.43 -27.37 -2.59
C GLU A 13 22.55 -26.09 -3.46
N SER A 14 23.58 -26.02 -4.32
CA SER A 14 23.79 -24.95 -5.31
C SER A 14 22.75 -24.92 -6.42
N GLU A 15 22.39 -26.08 -6.99
CA GLU A 15 21.37 -26.17 -8.05
C GLU A 15 19.95 -25.87 -7.51
N LEU A 16 19.74 -26.10 -6.21
CA LEU A 16 18.50 -25.78 -5.51
C LEU A 16 18.31 -24.26 -5.40
N ASP A 17 19.35 -23.53 -5.00
CA ASP A 17 19.26 -22.07 -4.85
C ASP A 17 19.10 -21.37 -6.21
N ASP A 18 19.81 -21.84 -7.25
CA ASP A 18 19.62 -21.38 -8.63
C ASP A 18 18.18 -21.60 -9.11
N TYR A 19 17.61 -22.78 -8.83
CA TYR A 19 16.23 -23.10 -9.20
C TYR A 19 15.21 -22.23 -8.44
N LYS A 20 15.45 -21.99 -7.15
CA LYS A 20 14.66 -21.10 -6.30
C LYS A 20 14.70 -19.66 -6.81
N ASP A 21 15.86 -19.15 -7.21
CA ASP A 21 16.00 -17.79 -7.74
C ASP A 21 15.39 -17.62 -9.13
N LYS A 22 15.45 -18.66 -9.97
CA LYS A 22 14.70 -18.71 -11.24
C LYS A 22 13.19 -18.64 -10.99
N CYS A 23 12.67 -19.41 -10.06
CA CYS A 23 11.25 -19.38 -9.69
C CYS A 23 10.83 -18.02 -9.10
N TYR A 24 11.66 -17.42 -8.25
CA TYR A 24 11.44 -16.07 -7.71
C TYR A 24 11.38 -15.01 -8.81
N SER A 25 12.29 -15.08 -9.79
CA SER A 25 12.32 -14.16 -10.93
C SER A 25 11.06 -14.27 -11.79
N GLN A 26 10.50 -15.48 -11.97
CA GLN A 26 9.24 -15.67 -12.68
C GLN A 26 8.03 -15.05 -11.95
N LEU A 27 8.00 -15.11 -10.62
CA LEU A 27 6.99 -14.45 -9.79
C LEU A 27 7.09 -12.92 -9.91
N LYS A 28 8.31 -12.38 -9.86
CA LYS A 28 8.59 -10.93 -10.00
C LYS A 28 8.16 -10.39 -11.37
N ASN A 29 8.43 -11.14 -12.44
CA ASN A 29 8.08 -10.75 -13.81
C ASN A 29 6.59 -10.97 -14.14
N LYS A 30 5.73 -11.20 -13.13
CA LYS A 30 4.28 -11.44 -13.25
C LYS A 30 3.89 -12.61 -14.17
N ARG A 31 4.83 -13.51 -14.49
CA ARG A 31 4.55 -14.71 -15.29
C ARG A 31 3.66 -15.70 -14.54
N LEU A 32 3.69 -15.66 -13.22
CA LEU A 32 2.86 -16.46 -12.33
C LEU A 32 2.02 -15.54 -11.43
N LYS A 33 0.69 -15.66 -11.48
CA LYS A 33 -0.23 -14.81 -10.73
C LYS A 33 -0.50 -15.40 -9.34
N VAL A 34 0.05 -14.75 -8.30
CA VAL A 34 -0.14 -15.15 -6.89
C VAL A 34 -1.31 -14.41 -6.23
N LYS A 35 -1.43 -13.10 -6.47
CA LYS A 35 -2.48 -12.24 -5.92
C LYS A 35 -3.66 -12.17 -6.90
N MET A 36 -4.85 -12.59 -6.46
CA MET A 36 -6.08 -12.55 -7.27
C MET A 36 -6.87 -11.28 -6.96
N THR A 37 -7.04 -10.97 -5.67
CA THR A 37 -7.62 -9.73 -5.15
C THR A 37 -6.73 -9.21 -4.00
N ASP A 38 -7.10 -8.11 -3.34
CA ASP A 38 -6.32 -7.57 -2.21
C ASP A 38 -6.16 -8.52 -1.02
N THR A 39 -7.14 -9.41 -0.82
CA THR A 39 -7.18 -10.33 0.31
C THR A 39 -7.02 -11.79 -0.10
N ILE A 40 -7.19 -12.11 -1.38
CA ILE A 40 -7.19 -13.49 -1.88
C ILE A 40 -5.91 -13.78 -2.66
N PHE A 41 -5.19 -14.80 -2.19
CA PHE A 41 -3.97 -15.31 -2.78
C PHE A 41 -4.09 -16.78 -3.15
N ARG A 42 -3.32 -17.22 -4.14
CA ARG A 42 -3.25 -18.62 -4.58
C ARG A 42 -1.81 -19.06 -4.78
N CYS A 43 -1.53 -20.31 -4.43
CA CYS A 43 -0.26 -20.95 -4.76
C CYS A 43 -0.22 -21.30 -6.25
N PRO A 44 0.69 -20.73 -7.06
CA PRO A 44 0.79 -21.07 -8.48
C PRO A 44 1.35 -22.48 -8.73
N TYR A 45 1.94 -23.11 -7.70
CA TYR A 45 2.61 -24.41 -7.80
C TYR A 45 1.73 -25.58 -7.37
N CYS A 46 0.55 -25.33 -6.79
CA CYS A 46 -0.36 -26.35 -6.28
C CYS A 46 -1.75 -26.30 -6.97
N PRO A 47 -1.87 -26.66 -8.26
CA PRO A 47 -3.14 -26.62 -8.98
C PRO A 47 -4.12 -27.74 -8.61
N GLY A 48 -3.64 -28.85 -8.01
CA GLY A 48 -4.35 -30.14 -8.01
C GLY A 48 -5.20 -30.52 -6.79
N LYS A 49 -5.20 -29.78 -5.67
CA LYS A 49 -5.97 -30.18 -4.47
C LYS A 49 -6.97 -29.14 -3.95
N LYS A 50 -7.64 -28.48 -4.91
CA LYS A 50 -8.61 -27.36 -4.80
C LYS A 50 -7.90 -26.01 -4.85
N LYS A 51 -8.39 -25.13 -5.73
CA LYS A 51 -8.04 -23.71 -5.80
C LYS A 51 -8.43 -23.04 -4.49
N GLN A 52 -7.69 -23.29 -3.42
CA GLN A 52 -7.92 -22.68 -2.12
C GLN A 52 -7.54 -21.21 -2.24
N ASP A 53 -8.55 -20.39 -2.05
CA ASP A 53 -8.37 -18.97 -1.81
C ASP A 53 -7.81 -18.83 -0.40
N TYR A 54 -6.56 -18.37 -0.32
CA TYR A 54 -5.87 -18.19 0.94
C TYR A 54 -5.85 -16.71 1.31
N LEU A 55 -5.92 -16.42 2.61
CA LEU A 55 -5.41 -15.14 3.12
C LEU A 55 -3.88 -15.14 3.07
N TYR A 56 -3.27 -13.96 3.14
CA TYR A 56 -1.81 -13.81 3.06
C TYR A 56 -1.05 -14.75 4.02
N LYS A 57 -1.47 -14.78 5.30
CA LYS A 57 -0.84 -15.61 6.34
C LYS A 57 -0.99 -17.11 6.05
N ASP A 58 -2.15 -17.51 5.55
CA ASP A 58 -2.45 -18.92 5.29
C ASP A 58 -1.64 -19.43 4.09
N LEU A 59 -1.50 -18.62 3.03
CA LEU A 59 -0.66 -18.97 1.89
C LEU A 59 0.82 -19.01 2.28
N LEU A 60 1.27 -18.08 3.13
CA LEU A 60 2.64 -18.05 3.62
C LEU A 60 2.95 -19.30 4.44
N GLN A 61 2.03 -19.70 5.33
CA GLN A 61 2.15 -20.92 6.12
C GLN A 61 2.12 -22.17 5.24
N HIS A 62 1.25 -22.22 4.24
CA HIS A 62 1.20 -23.29 3.25
C HIS A 62 2.54 -23.44 2.50
N ALA A 63 3.05 -22.34 1.96
CA ALA A 63 4.30 -22.34 1.19
C ALA A 63 5.50 -22.67 2.06
N SER A 64 5.57 -22.13 3.28
CA SER A 64 6.62 -22.45 4.24
C SER A 64 6.57 -23.91 4.68
N GLY A 65 5.37 -24.44 4.93
CA GLY A 65 5.16 -25.84 5.32
C GLY A 65 5.64 -26.82 4.25
N ILE A 66 5.44 -26.51 2.96
CA ILE A 66 5.94 -27.33 1.86
C ILE A 66 7.44 -27.12 1.65
N GLY A 67 7.91 -25.87 1.69
CA GLY A 67 9.31 -25.54 1.43
C GLY A 67 10.29 -26.05 2.50
N ARG A 68 9.85 -26.08 3.77
CA ARG A 68 10.66 -26.52 4.93
C ARG A 68 10.24 -27.89 5.47
N GLY A 69 9.18 -28.49 4.93
CA GLY A 69 8.63 -29.73 5.44
C GLY A 69 9.55 -30.94 5.24
N SER A 70 9.45 -31.89 6.16
CA SER A 70 10.12 -33.19 6.09
C SER A 70 9.40 -34.22 5.20
N GLN A 71 8.21 -33.88 4.68
CA GLN A 71 7.49 -34.72 3.72
C GLN A 71 8.33 -34.98 2.47
N SER A 72 8.22 -36.18 1.88
CA SER A 72 8.89 -36.58 0.64
C SER A 72 8.32 -35.82 -0.57
N ARG A 73 8.72 -34.56 -0.70
CA ARG A 73 8.47 -33.70 -1.85
C ARG A 73 9.79 -33.45 -2.56
N SER A 74 9.75 -33.43 -3.88
CA SER A 74 10.95 -33.20 -4.69
C SER A 74 11.65 -31.90 -4.29
N THR A 75 12.98 -31.88 -4.37
CA THR A 75 13.81 -30.70 -4.09
C THR A 75 13.36 -29.48 -4.91
N LYS A 76 12.97 -29.69 -6.17
CA LYS A 76 12.41 -28.67 -7.06
C LYS A 76 11.09 -28.11 -6.55
N GLU A 77 10.23 -28.95 -5.98
CA GLU A 77 8.96 -28.50 -5.40
C GLU A 77 9.18 -27.70 -4.12
N LYS A 78 10.11 -28.12 -3.25
CA LYS A 78 10.49 -27.34 -2.06
C LYS A 78 11.05 -25.97 -2.46
N ALA A 79 11.97 -25.92 -3.42
CA ALA A 79 12.54 -24.68 -3.95
C ALA A 79 11.49 -23.71 -4.52
N ARG A 80 10.50 -24.20 -5.28
CA ARG A 80 9.37 -23.38 -5.78
C ARG A 80 8.59 -22.73 -4.64
N HIS A 81 8.28 -23.49 -3.59
CA HIS A 81 7.52 -22.96 -2.46
C HIS A 81 8.36 -22.02 -1.58
N LEU A 82 9.66 -22.28 -1.41
CA LEU A 82 10.58 -21.32 -0.77
C LEU A 82 10.72 -20.03 -1.57
N ALA A 83 10.75 -20.10 -2.91
CA ALA A 83 10.73 -18.92 -3.77
C ALA A 83 9.44 -18.12 -3.61
N LEU A 84 8.29 -18.80 -3.45
CA LEU A 84 7.01 -18.16 -3.17
C LEU A 84 7.01 -17.43 -1.82
N VAL A 85 7.55 -18.05 -0.76
CA VAL A 85 7.72 -17.41 0.55
C VAL A 85 8.56 -16.14 0.42
N LYS A 86 9.75 -16.23 -0.21
CA LYS A 86 10.66 -15.09 -0.43
C LYS A 86 9.97 -13.96 -1.20
N TYR A 87 9.18 -14.29 -2.22
CA TYR A 87 8.40 -13.31 -2.99
C TYR A 87 7.30 -12.67 -2.13
N MET A 88 6.55 -13.49 -1.40
CA MET A 88 5.47 -13.03 -0.54
C MET A 88 5.97 -12.13 0.58
N GLU A 89 7.09 -12.45 1.24
CA GLU A 89 7.66 -11.65 2.33
C GLU A 89 8.24 -10.32 1.83
N ARG A 90 8.80 -10.29 0.61
CA ARG A 90 9.46 -9.08 0.08
C ARG A 90 8.50 -8.11 -0.61
N TYR A 91 7.48 -8.63 -1.31
CA TYR A 91 6.63 -7.82 -2.19
C TYR A 91 5.15 -7.83 -1.79
N LEU A 92 4.70 -8.82 -1.02
CA LEU A 92 3.30 -8.94 -0.64
C LEU A 92 3.08 -8.80 0.87
N ALA A 93 4.13 -8.89 1.69
CA ALA A 93 4.07 -8.50 3.08
C ALA A 93 3.82 -7.00 3.07
N SER A 94 2.62 -6.60 3.48
CA SER A 94 2.49 -5.33 4.17
C SER A 94 3.61 -5.33 5.22
N LYS A 95 4.61 -4.46 5.07
CA LYS A 95 5.61 -4.21 6.12
C LYS A 95 4.90 -3.56 7.31
N GLY A 96 4.00 -4.28 7.96
CA GLY A 96 3.33 -3.92 9.20
C GLY A 96 3.90 -4.78 10.33
N PRO A 97 3.98 -4.26 11.56
CA PRO A 97 4.64 -4.94 12.67
C PRO A 97 3.93 -6.25 13.03
N SER A 98 4.73 -7.23 13.46
CA SER A 98 4.31 -8.53 13.96
C SER A 98 3.53 -8.46 15.28
N GLN A 99 2.46 -9.26 15.33
CA GLN A 99 1.69 -9.77 16.48
C GLN A 99 0.64 -8.87 17.20
N PRO A 100 -0.40 -9.50 17.80
CA PRO A 100 -1.77 -9.00 17.79
C PRO A 100 -2.30 -8.54 19.15
N THR A 101 -3.13 -7.51 19.14
CA THR A 101 -4.17 -7.27 20.17
C THR A 101 -5.49 -6.84 19.49
N PRO A 102 -6.64 -7.08 20.14
CA PRO A 102 -7.89 -7.38 19.45
C PRO A 102 -8.72 -6.15 19.06
N LYS A 103 -9.30 -6.24 17.86
CA LYS A 103 -10.58 -5.64 17.41
C LYS A 103 -10.70 -4.11 17.50
N THR A 104 -10.52 -3.48 16.34
CA THR A 104 -11.57 -2.68 15.68
C THR A 104 -11.25 -2.74 14.19
N GLY A 105 -12.15 -3.32 13.40
CA GLY A 105 -11.90 -3.51 11.97
C GLY A 105 -11.71 -2.17 11.25
N PRO A 106 -10.85 -2.08 10.23
CA PRO A 106 -10.80 -0.88 9.41
C PRO A 106 -12.14 -0.73 8.67
N PRO A 107 -12.69 0.49 8.54
CA PRO A 107 -13.84 0.71 7.69
C PRO A 107 -13.45 0.33 6.26
N LYS A 108 -14.24 -0.53 5.62
CA LYS A 108 -14.18 -0.76 4.17
C LYS A 108 -14.39 0.60 3.48
N GLY A 109 -13.31 1.22 3.02
CA GLY A 109 -13.32 2.42 2.20
C GLY A 109 -12.96 2.06 0.76
N ASN A 110 -13.99 1.95 -0.06
CA ASN A 110 -14.06 1.98 -1.53
C ASN A 110 -12.75 2.03 -2.35
N ASP A 111 -12.55 0.98 -3.16
CA ASP A 111 -12.27 0.99 -4.61
C ASP A 111 -11.52 2.19 -5.24
N THR A 112 -10.41 2.62 -4.66
CA THR A 112 -9.39 3.36 -5.39
C THR A 112 -8.07 2.61 -5.30
N ASN A 113 -7.80 1.79 -6.31
CA ASN A 113 -6.47 1.25 -6.61
C ASN A 113 -5.52 2.39 -7.09
N GLY A 114 -5.53 3.53 -6.39
CA GLY A 114 -4.72 4.70 -6.65
C GLY A 114 -3.39 4.57 -5.91
N LEU A 115 -2.31 4.90 -6.60
CA LEU A 115 -0.98 4.97 -6.00
C LEU A 115 -0.93 6.19 -5.06
N PHE A 116 -0.48 6.01 -3.82
CA PHE A 116 -0.23 7.12 -2.90
C PHE A 116 1.17 7.72 -3.13
N VAL A 117 1.30 9.03 -2.98
CA VAL A 117 2.61 9.69 -2.97
C VAL A 117 3.32 9.39 -1.64
N TRP A 118 4.62 9.10 -1.72
CA TRP A 118 5.50 8.96 -0.56
C TRP A 118 6.52 10.11 -0.52
N PRO A 119 6.71 10.80 0.63
CA PRO A 119 6.02 10.60 1.92
C PRO A 119 4.52 10.94 1.84
N TRP A 120 3.72 10.49 2.82
CA TRP A 120 2.28 10.70 2.80
C TRP A 120 1.94 12.18 2.79
N VAL A 121 1.23 12.61 1.75
CA VAL A 121 0.89 14.01 1.55
C VAL A 121 -0.60 14.21 1.30
N GLY A 122 -1.14 15.23 1.95
CA GLY A 122 -2.43 15.83 1.67
C GLY A 122 -2.27 17.09 0.82
N ILE A 123 -3.28 17.42 0.04
CA ILE A 123 -3.39 18.67 -0.70
C ILE A 123 -4.58 19.43 -0.14
N VAL A 124 -4.37 20.68 0.26
CA VAL A 124 -5.42 21.63 0.65
C VAL A 124 -5.55 22.66 -0.45
N ARG A 125 -6.78 22.96 -0.85
CA ARG A 125 -7.14 24.01 -1.79
C ARG A 125 -8.15 24.97 -1.19
N ASN A 126 -8.20 26.14 -1.82
CA ASN A 126 -9.10 27.24 -1.47
C ASN A 126 -8.79 27.84 -0.08
N ILE A 127 -7.50 27.85 0.28
CA ILE A 127 -6.98 28.59 1.44
C ILE A 127 -7.21 30.08 1.19
N THR A 128 -7.75 30.76 2.19
CA THR A 128 -8.04 32.19 2.11
C THR A 128 -6.77 33.00 1.80
N VAL A 129 -6.83 33.83 0.76
CA VAL A 129 -5.75 34.74 0.34
C VAL A 129 -6.30 36.14 0.11
N GLU A 130 -5.50 37.14 0.43
CA GLU A 130 -5.83 38.55 0.26
C GLU A 130 -4.94 39.18 -0.82
N TRP A 131 -5.50 40.08 -1.63
CA TRP A 131 -4.72 40.85 -2.60
C TRP A 131 -4.16 42.11 -1.92
N LYS A 132 -2.84 42.18 -1.76
CA LYS A 132 -2.13 43.33 -1.18
C LYS A 132 -0.90 43.66 -2.02
N ASP A 133 -0.71 44.95 -2.31
CA ASP A 133 0.48 45.48 -3.01
C ASP A 133 0.83 44.72 -4.31
N GLY A 134 -0.20 44.33 -5.07
CA GLY A 134 -0.04 43.64 -6.36
C GLY A 134 0.31 42.14 -6.25
N ARG A 135 0.22 41.54 -5.06
CA ARG A 135 0.42 40.10 -4.84
C ARG A 135 -0.67 39.52 -3.91
N TYR A 136 -0.95 38.23 -4.08
CA TYR A 136 -1.71 37.46 -3.12
C TYR A 136 -0.85 37.10 -1.91
N VAL A 137 -1.32 37.46 -0.72
CA VAL A 137 -0.74 37.09 0.56
C VAL A 137 -1.70 36.15 1.28
N GLY A 138 -1.14 35.14 1.95
CA GLY A 138 -1.90 34.17 2.72
C GLY A 138 -1.21 33.93 4.05
N GLU A 139 -1.92 33.22 4.93
CA GLU A 139 -1.35 32.84 6.22
C GLU A 139 -0.17 31.88 6.06
N SER A 140 0.71 31.86 7.07
CA SER A 140 1.80 30.90 7.07
C SER A 140 1.27 29.47 7.19
N GLY A 141 1.95 28.51 6.54
CA GLY A 141 1.59 27.10 6.67
C GLY A 141 1.59 26.58 8.11
N THR A 142 2.37 27.22 9.00
CA THR A 142 2.41 26.88 10.43
C THR A 142 1.05 26.99 11.10
N ARG A 143 0.25 28.02 10.77
CA ARG A 143 -1.09 28.19 11.34
C ARG A 143 -2.02 27.06 10.90
N LEU A 144 -2.05 26.77 9.60
CA LEU A 144 -2.84 25.66 9.06
C LEU A 144 -2.38 24.30 9.62
N ARG A 145 -1.08 24.10 9.84
CA ARG A 145 -0.55 22.90 10.50
C ARG A 145 -1.12 22.76 11.91
N ASP A 146 -1.10 23.83 12.69
CA ASP A 146 -1.56 23.82 14.09
C ASP A 146 -3.07 23.59 14.17
N ASP A 147 -3.85 24.21 13.29
CA ASP A 147 -5.30 23.99 13.19
C ASP A 147 -5.62 22.52 12.86
N LEU A 148 -4.90 21.92 11.91
CA LEU A 148 -5.04 20.50 11.58
C LEU A 148 -4.58 19.57 12.72
N ALA A 149 -3.58 20.00 13.50
CA ALA A 149 -3.13 19.25 14.67
C ALA A 149 -4.19 19.25 15.78
N THR A 150 -4.88 20.37 16.02
CA THR A 150 -5.98 20.43 17.00
C THR A 150 -7.17 19.54 16.63
N GLN A 151 -7.37 19.28 15.34
CA GLN A 151 -8.37 18.34 14.81
C GLN A 151 -7.91 16.87 14.89
N GLY A 152 -6.70 16.60 15.37
CA GLY A 152 -6.16 15.25 15.55
C GLY A 152 -5.46 14.68 14.32
N PHE A 153 -5.31 15.43 13.23
CA PHE A 153 -4.63 14.95 12.02
C PHE A 153 -3.10 14.94 12.16
N ASN A 154 -2.54 15.71 13.10
CA ASN A 154 -1.11 15.71 13.44
C ASN A 154 -0.16 15.75 12.22
N PRO A 155 -0.26 16.75 11.32
CA PRO A 155 0.68 16.92 10.22
C PRO A 155 2.08 17.34 10.72
N VAL A 156 3.12 16.89 10.03
CA VAL A 156 4.51 17.25 10.30
C VAL A 156 4.78 18.67 9.79
N ARG A 157 4.30 18.97 8.58
CA ARG A 157 4.57 20.24 7.92
C ARG A 157 3.48 20.62 6.96
N VAL A 158 3.27 21.91 6.76
CA VAL A 158 2.40 22.44 5.72
C VAL A 158 3.19 23.43 4.87
N HIS A 159 3.16 23.22 3.57
CA HIS A 159 3.87 23.98 2.55
C HIS A 159 2.89 24.73 1.66
N PRO A 160 2.66 26.03 1.92
CA PRO A 160 1.97 26.89 0.99
C PRO A 160 2.63 26.89 -0.38
N LEU A 161 1.83 26.77 -1.44
CA LEU A 161 2.30 26.84 -2.82
C LEU A 161 2.27 28.29 -3.30
N TRP A 162 3.37 28.73 -3.90
CA TRP A 162 3.57 30.10 -4.36
C TRP A 162 3.64 30.17 -5.87
N SER A 163 3.18 31.29 -6.42
CA SER A 163 3.25 31.64 -7.84
C SER A 163 3.89 33.03 -8.01
N TYR A 164 4.10 33.45 -9.25
CA TYR A 164 4.53 34.81 -9.56
C TYR A 164 3.56 35.89 -9.06
N ARG A 165 2.27 35.53 -8.87
CA ARG A 165 1.24 36.41 -8.30
C ARG A 165 1.17 36.35 -6.77
N GLY A 166 2.03 35.57 -6.10
CA GLY A 166 1.98 35.35 -4.65
C GLY A 166 1.35 34.00 -4.28
N HIS A 167 0.77 33.92 -3.08
CA HIS A 167 0.19 32.70 -2.51
C HIS A 167 -0.94 32.15 -3.41
N SER A 168 -0.88 30.86 -3.76
CA SER A 168 -1.80 30.26 -4.75
C SER A 168 -3.16 29.82 -4.18
N GLY A 169 -3.37 29.96 -2.87
CA GLY A 169 -4.54 29.41 -2.17
C GLY A 169 -4.50 27.88 -2.04
N CYS A 170 -3.33 27.27 -2.27
CA CYS A 170 -3.11 25.83 -2.13
C CYS A 170 -1.93 25.55 -1.20
N ALA A 171 -1.97 24.43 -0.48
CA ALA A 171 -0.85 23.96 0.32
C ALA A 171 -0.71 22.43 0.27
N ILE A 172 0.52 21.95 0.46
CA ILE A 172 0.84 20.54 0.66
C ILE A 172 0.96 20.28 2.16
N VAL A 173 0.27 19.27 2.66
CA VAL A 173 0.30 18.82 4.06
C VAL A 173 1.11 17.54 4.12
N GLU A 174 2.27 17.57 4.77
CA GLU A 174 3.13 16.40 4.97
C GLU A 174 2.78 15.72 6.29
N PHE A 175 2.64 14.39 6.27
CA PHE A 175 2.47 13.56 7.46
C PHE A 175 3.74 12.75 7.76
N ASN A 176 3.76 12.07 8.92
CA ASN A 176 4.88 11.24 9.33
C ASN A 176 5.15 10.13 8.31
N ARG A 177 6.42 9.74 8.15
CA ARG A 177 6.87 8.71 7.20
C ARG A 177 6.70 7.29 7.76
N ASP A 178 5.58 7.04 8.43
CA ASP A 178 5.27 5.79 9.12
C ASP A 178 3.78 5.43 8.95
N TRP A 179 3.36 4.29 9.50
CA TRP A 179 1.97 3.85 9.41
C TRP A 179 0.98 4.77 10.15
N PRO A 180 1.27 5.28 11.36
CA PRO A 180 0.45 6.32 11.98
C PRO A 180 0.28 7.56 11.09
N GLY A 181 1.35 8.01 10.42
CA GLY A 181 1.28 9.10 9.45
C GLY A 181 0.36 8.78 8.26
N PHE A 182 0.35 7.53 7.78
CA PHE A 182 -0.61 7.09 6.76
C PHE A 182 -2.04 7.15 7.29
N THR A 183 -2.28 6.66 8.51
CA THR A 183 -3.61 6.71 9.14
C THR A 183 -4.10 8.14 9.30
N ASN A 184 -3.24 9.05 9.75
CA ASN A 184 -3.52 10.47 9.85
C ASN A 184 -3.88 11.08 8.49
N ALA A 185 -3.13 10.74 7.45
CA ALA A 185 -3.37 11.20 6.08
C ALA A 185 -4.75 10.72 5.57
N ILE A 186 -5.12 9.45 5.81
CA ILE A 186 -6.44 8.91 5.47
C ILE A 186 -7.56 9.56 6.28
N MET A 187 -7.37 9.77 7.58
CA MET A 187 -8.35 10.45 8.43
C MET A 187 -8.62 11.88 7.93
N PHE A 188 -7.55 12.59 7.57
CA PHE A 188 -7.61 13.91 6.98
C PHE A 188 -8.44 13.92 5.69
N GLU A 189 -8.19 13.02 4.73
CA GLU A 189 -9.02 12.93 3.52
C GLU A 189 -10.47 12.56 3.82
N LYS A 190 -10.70 11.56 4.67
CA LYS A 190 -12.06 11.08 4.96
C LYS A 190 -12.90 12.11 5.70
N ALA A 191 -12.30 12.92 6.58
CA ALA A 191 -12.99 14.01 7.25
C ALA A 191 -13.50 15.05 6.25
N PHE A 192 -12.66 15.45 5.29
CA PHE A 192 -13.07 16.41 4.26
C PHE A 192 -14.04 15.80 3.24
N GLU A 193 -13.91 14.52 2.88
CA GLU A 193 -14.92 13.83 2.06
C GLU A 193 -16.28 13.77 2.77
N ALA A 194 -16.31 13.47 4.08
CA ALA A 194 -17.55 13.42 4.86
C ALA A 194 -18.25 14.79 4.94
N ASP A 195 -17.47 15.86 4.90
CA ASP A 195 -17.95 17.25 4.88
C ASP A 195 -18.31 17.76 3.47
N HIS A 196 -18.32 16.90 2.44
CA HIS A 196 -18.52 17.27 1.03
C HIS A 196 -17.49 18.30 0.54
N ARG A 197 -16.26 18.19 1.06
CA ARG A 197 -15.09 18.99 0.75
C ARG A 197 -13.96 18.12 0.18
N GLY A 198 -14.31 16.99 -0.44
CA GLY A 198 -13.37 16.12 -1.11
C GLY A 198 -13.08 16.53 -2.55
N LYS A 199 -12.06 15.93 -3.18
CA LYS A 199 -11.70 16.18 -4.59
C LYS A 199 -12.88 16.06 -5.55
N ARG A 200 -13.74 15.03 -5.35
CA ARG A 200 -14.92 14.81 -6.21
C ARG A 200 -15.91 15.97 -6.12
N ASP A 201 -16.14 16.48 -4.92
CA ASP A 201 -17.03 17.64 -4.72
C ASP A 201 -16.46 18.87 -5.42
N TRP A 202 -15.15 19.08 -5.36
CA TRP A 202 -14.48 20.17 -6.09
C TRP A 202 -14.61 20.06 -7.61
N GLU A 203 -14.41 18.87 -8.17
CA GLU A 203 -14.50 18.65 -9.61
C GLU A 203 -15.95 18.77 -10.12
N THR A 204 -16.93 18.50 -9.27
CA THR A 204 -18.36 18.53 -9.64
C THR A 204 -19.01 19.90 -9.37
N CYS A 205 -18.45 20.72 -8.48
CA CYS A 205 -19.02 22.02 -8.12
C CYS A 205 -18.55 23.14 -9.08
N LYS A 206 -19.50 23.84 -9.70
CA LYS A 206 -19.22 25.02 -10.56
C LYS A 206 -18.97 26.32 -9.79
N ALA A 207 -18.98 26.30 -8.46
CA ALA A 207 -18.81 27.49 -7.63
C ALA A 207 -17.99 27.19 -6.35
N PRO A 208 -16.74 27.67 -6.25
CA PRO A 208 -15.78 27.24 -5.22
C PRO A 208 -15.92 28.05 -3.93
N TRP A 209 -16.87 27.73 -3.07
CA TRP A 209 -17.13 28.52 -1.85
C TRP A 209 -16.52 27.96 -0.55
N ARG A 210 -15.77 26.84 -0.59
CA ARG A 210 -15.17 26.22 0.63
C ARG A 210 -13.81 25.58 0.40
N GLU A 211 -13.01 25.50 1.45
CA GLU A 211 -11.74 24.74 1.47
C GLU A 211 -11.98 23.27 1.14
N VAL A 212 -11.16 22.71 0.25
CA VAL A 212 -11.25 21.32 -0.22
C VAL A 212 -9.92 20.63 -0.03
N VAL A 213 -9.96 19.36 0.35
CA VAL A 213 -8.79 18.56 0.62
C VAL A 213 -8.88 17.19 -0.05
N TRP A 214 -7.73 16.63 -0.41
CA TRP A 214 -7.59 15.22 -0.79
C TRP A 214 -6.17 14.71 -0.56
N LEU A 215 -5.96 13.39 -0.59
CA LEU A 215 -4.62 12.83 -0.59
C LEU A 215 -3.95 12.96 -1.95
N GLY A 216 -2.67 13.33 -1.94
CA GLY A 216 -1.83 13.31 -3.13
C GLY A 216 -1.68 11.89 -3.63
N CYS A 217 -2.33 11.57 -4.75
CA CYS A 217 -2.09 10.33 -5.50
C CYS A 217 -1.03 10.57 -6.57
N ALA A 218 -0.14 9.59 -6.78
CA ALA A 218 0.81 9.63 -7.89
C ALA A 218 0.03 9.36 -9.18
N GLY A 219 -0.09 10.39 -10.03
CA GLY A 219 -0.65 10.32 -11.37
C GLY A 219 0.34 9.76 -12.38
#